data_AF-A0A5N4A3H6-F1
#
_entry.id   AF-A0A5N4A3H6-F1
#
_cell.length_a   1.000
_cell.length_b   1.000
_cell.length_c   1.000
_cell.angle_alpha   90.00
_cell.angle_beta   90.00
_cell.angle_gamma   90.00
#
_symmetry.space_group_name_H-M   'P 1'
#
loop_
_entity.id
_entity.type
_entity.pdbx_description
1 polymer ?
#
loop_
_entity_poly.entity_id
_entity_poly.type
_entity_poly.pdbx_seq_one_letter_code
_entity_poly.pdbx_strand_id
1 'polypeptide(L)'
;MMVRRRDKSNTRIGYDMVYNSLDVMGTTFPKLVFDIDFPKYLNYGKAGMIIANEVIHGFDNEGRKYDKEGNWNNWWSEGTILKYENKVQCFIKQYENLDKVRCNFVFCVHFKTYITD
;
A
#
# COMPACT_ATOMS: atom_id res chain seq x y z
N MET A 1 -28.94 -9.84 5.64
CA MET A 1 -28.26 -9.09 4.56
C MET A 1 -27.73 -7.78 5.16
N MET A 2 -26.49 -7.77 5.67
CA MET A 2 -25.86 -6.55 6.16
C MET A 2 -25.30 -5.79 4.96
N VAL A 3 -26.03 -4.78 4.49
CA VAL A 3 -25.44 -3.73 3.66
C VAL A 3 -24.58 -2.88 4.60
N ARG A 4 -23.29 -3.20 4.72
CA ARG A 4 -22.34 -2.30 5.39
C ARG A 4 -22.31 -1.00 4.59
N ARG A 5 -22.86 0.06 5.15
CA ARG A 5 -22.73 1.42 4.63
C ARG A 5 -21.24 1.77 4.63
N ARG A 6 -20.65 1.90 3.44
CA ARG A 6 -19.30 2.43 3.27
C ARG A 6 -19.35 3.90 3.71
N ASP A 7 -18.70 4.22 4.83
CA ASP A 7 -18.64 5.58 5.37
C ASP A 7 -17.94 6.48 4.34
N LYS A 8 -18.69 7.43 3.77
CA LYS A 8 -18.28 8.33 2.69
C LYS A 8 -17.53 9.56 3.21
N SER A 9 -16.65 9.41 4.20
CA SER A 9 -15.94 10.54 4.84
C SER A 9 -14.42 10.53 4.72
N ASN A 10 -13.80 9.53 4.07
CA ASN A 10 -12.35 9.51 3.90
C ASN A 10 -11.95 9.74 2.43
N THR A 11 -11.33 10.89 2.15
CA THR A 11 -10.55 11.19 0.94
C THR A 11 -9.32 10.28 0.86
N ARG A 12 -9.52 8.99 0.57
CA ARG A 12 -8.43 8.00 0.52
C ARG A 12 -8.54 7.14 -0.74
N ILE A 13 -7.41 6.92 -1.41
CA ILE A 13 -7.22 5.76 -2.27
C ILE A 13 -6.84 4.63 -1.32
N GLY A 14 -7.42 3.45 -1.52
CA GLY A 14 -7.14 2.29 -0.69
C GLY A 14 -7.21 1.00 -1.50
N TYR A 15 -6.52 -0.02 -1.01
CA TYR A 15 -6.61 -1.37 -1.53
C TYR A 15 -7.52 -2.25 -0.68
N ASP A 16 -8.48 -2.93 -1.33
CA ASP A 16 -9.33 -3.92 -0.68
C ASP A 16 -8.85 -5.33 -1.03
N MET A 17 -8.38 -6.07 -0.02
CA MET A 17 -7.85 -7.43 -0.17
C MET A 17 -8.95 -8.47 -0.43
N VAL A 18 -10.17 -8.23 0.08
CA VAL A 18 -11.30 -9.17 -0.05
C VAL A 18 -11.90 -9.10 -1.44
N TYR A 19 -11.94 -7.90 -2.03
CA TYR A 19 -12.40 -7.71 -3.41
C TYR A 19 -11.26 -7.66 -4.43
N ASN A 20 -10.01 -7.75 -3.98
CA ASN A 20 -8.81 -7.60 -4.80
C ASN A 20 -8.90 -6.36 -5.71
N SER A 21 -9.31 -5.22 -5.13
CA SER A 21 -9.70 -4.02 -5.87
C SER A 21 -9.05 -2.76 -5.33
N LEU A 22 -8.61 -1.89 -6.25
CA LEU A 22 -8.15 -0.55 -5.95
C LEU A 22 -9.33 0.43 -5.95
N ASP A 23 -9.66 0.96 -4.79
CA ASP A 23 -10.69 1.97 -4.62
C ASP A 23 -10.08 3.37 -4.72
N VAL A 24 -10.41 4.09 -5.80
CA VAL A 24 -9.98 5.48 -6.04
C VAL A 24 -11.19 6.40 -5.89
N MET A 25 -11.20 7.24 -4.85
CA MET A 25 -12.20 8.29 -4.72
C MET A 25 -11.87 9.45 -5.67
N GLY A 26 -12.88 9.97 -6.39
CA GLY A 26 -12.69 11.02 -7.40
C GLY A 26 -12.11 12.34 -6.87
N THR A 27 -12.14 12.57 -5.56
CA THR A 27 -11.54 13.74 -4.90
C THR A 27 -10.07 13.54 -4.51
N THR A 28 -9.50 12.33 -4.66
CA THR A 28 -8.15 12.02 -4.18
C THR A 28 -7.02 12.50 -5.10
N PHE A 29 -7.32 12.91 -6.33
CA PHE A 29 -6.34 13.52 -7.23
C PHE A 29 -6.59 15.03 -7.36
N PRO A 30 -6.24 15.85 -6.35
CA PRO A 30 -6.22 17.29 -6.51
C PRO A 30 -5.12 17.67 -7.52
N LYS A 31 -5.23 18.88 -8.08
CA LYS A 31 -4.30 19.44 -9.08
C LYS A 31 -2.81 19.29 -8.71
N LEU A 32 -2.48 19.30 -7.41
CA LEU A 32 -1.11 19.15 -6.93
C LEU A 32 -0.52 17.73 -7.14
N VAL A 33 -1.37 16.72 -7.24
CA VAL A 33 -1.00 15.29 -7.36
C VAL A 33 -1.05 14.83 -8.82
N PHE A 34 -2.05 15.24 -9.57
CA PHE A 34 -2.22 14.91 -10.98
C PHE A 34 -2.83 16.09 -11.73
N ASP A 35 -2.27 16.42 -12.89
CA ASP A 35 -2.81 17.42 -13.81
C ASP A 35 -2.50 17.02 -15.25
N ILE A 36 -3.44 17.24 -16.16
CA ILE A 36 -3.22 17.02 -17.59
C ILE A 36 -2.17 17.99 -18.16
N ASP A 37 -2.01 19.17 -17.54
CA ASP A 37 -1.04 20.19 -17.93
C ASP A 37 0.37 19.89 -17.40
N PHE A 38 0.52 18.95 -16.46
CA PHE A 38 1.84 18.59 -15.96
C PHE A 38 2.59 17.67 -16.93
N PRO A 39 3.92 17.86 -17.06
CA PRO A 39 4.77 16.90 -17.74
C PRO A 39 4.55 15.49 -17.19
N LYS A 40 4.47 14.50 -18.08
CA LYS A 40 4.12 13.11 -17.74
C LYS A 40 4.96 12.55 -16.59
N TYR A 41 6.25 12.88 -16.52
CA TYR A 41 7.14 12.40 -15.46
C TYR A 41 6.72 12.87 -14.05
N LEU A 42 6.12 14.06 -13.91
CA LEU A 42 5.60 14.53 -12.61
C LEU A 42 4.37 13.74 -12.20
N ASN A 43 3.48 13.45 -13.15
CA ASN A 43 2.29 12.65 -12.90
C ASN A 43 2.67 11.20 -12.52
N TYR A 44 3.65 10.61 -13.20
CA TYR A 44 4.17 9.28 -12.82
C TYR A 44 4.82 9.29 -11.43
N GLY A 45 5.61 10.32 -11.11
CA GLY A 45 6.26 10.41 -9.81
C GLY A 45 5.29 10.60 -8.64
N LYS A 46 4.21 11.37 -8.83
CA LYS A 46 3.25 11.66 -7.77
C LYS A 46 2.08 10.67 -7.76
N ALA A 47 1.21 10.75 -8.76
CA ALA A 47 0.03 9.90 -8.85
C ALA A 47 0.40 8.43 -9.04
N GLY A 48 1.42 8.14 -9.85
CA GLY A 48 1.92 6.79 -10.04
C GLY A 48 2.45 6.15 -8.76
N MET A 49 3.18 6.92 -7.93
CA MET A 49 3.65 6.42 -6.63
C MET A 49 2.50 6.10 -5.68
N ILE A 50 1.48 6.97 -5.59
CA ILE A 50 0.33 6.73 -4.70
C ILE A 50 -0.44 5.49 -5.15
N ILE A 51 -0.73 5.35 -6.46
CA ILE A 51 -1.40 4.16 -6.99
C ILE A 51 -0.56 2.91 -6.74
N ALA A 52 0.75 2.98 -6.98
CA ALA A 52 1.65 1.85 -6.76
C ALA A 52 1.72 1.45 -5.28
N ASN A 53 1.71 2.39 -4.34
CA ASN A 53 1.66 2.11 -2.91
C ASN A 53 0.46 1.22 -2.57
N GLU A 54 -0.71 1.57 -3.09
CA GLU A 54 -1.93 0.82 -2.83
C GLU A 54 -1.93 -0.56 -3.50
N VAL A 55 -1.42 -0.68 -4.72
CA VAL A 55 -1.26 -1.99 -5.37
C VAL A 55 -0.33 -2.91 -4.58
N ILE A 56 0.71 -2.37 -3.94
CA ILE A 56 1.66 -3.15 -3.14
C ILE A 56 1.00 -3.71 -1.87
N HIS A 57 -0.08 -3.11 -1.35
CA HIS A 57 -0.83 -3.67 -0.22
C HIS A 57 -1.43 -5.06 -0.53
N GLY A 58 -1.66 -5.40 -1.80
CA GLY A 58 -2.02 -6.77 -2.20
C GLY A 58 -0.89 -7.80 -2.00
N PHE A 59 0.34 -7.37 -1.75
CA PHE A 59 1.54 -8.21 -1.64
C PHE A 59 2.34 -7.97 -0.36
N ASP A 60 1.80 -7.19 0.57
CA ASP A 60 2.41 -7.02 1.89
C ASP A 60 2.24 -8.29 2.75
N ASN A 61 2.68 -8.23 4.01
CA ASN A 61 2.70 -9.38 4.90
C ASN A 61 1.33 -10.05 5.04
N GLU A 62 0.25 -9.27 4.98
CA GLU A 62 -1.13 -9.73 5.07
C GLU A 62 -1.73 -9.99 3.69
N GLY A 63 -1.55 -9.05 2.75
CA GLY A 63 -2.06 -9.14 1.38
C GLY A 63 -1.61 -10.39 0.64
N ARG A 64 -0.35 -10.84 0.84
CA ARG A 64 0.18 -12.06 0.20
C ARG A 64 -0.62 -13.33 0.52
N LYS A 65 -1.38 -13.35 1.61
CA LYS A 65 -2.19 -14.50 2.04
C LYS A 65 -3.53 -14.58 1.31
N TYR A 66 -3.88 -13.53 0.56
CA TYR A 66 -5.09 -13.47 -0.24
C TYR A 66 -4.77 -13.88 -1.69
N ASP A 67 -5.60 -14.76 -2.24
CA ASP A 67 -5.53 -15.12 -3.65
C ASP A 67 -6.25 -14.08 -4.55
N LYS A 68 -6.24 -14.31 -5.86
CA LYS A 68 -6.85 -13.41 -6.84
C LYS A 68 -8.36 -13.17 -6.63
N GLU A 69 -9.04 -14.07 -5.90
CA GLU A 69 -10.47 -14.02 -5.62
C GLU A 69 -10.75 -13.42 -4.24
N GLY A 70 -9.71 -13.02 -3.50
CA GLY A 70 -9.81 -12.48 -2.15
C GLY A 70 -10.04 -13.54 -1.07
N ASN A 71 -9.77 -14.82 -1.39
CA ASN A 71 -9.84 -15.88 -0.39
C ASN A 71 -8.51 -15.99 0.36
N TRP A 72 -8.58 -16.29 1.66
CA TRP A 72 -7.39 -16.58 2.46
C TRP A 72 -6.86 -17.96 2.09
N ASN A 73 -5.81 -17.98 1.27
CA ASN A 73 -5.20 -19.20 0.79
C ASN A 73 -3.71 -18.97 0.56
N ASN A 74 -2.88 -19.88 1.08
CA ASN A 74 -1.45 -19.80 0.83
C ASN A 74 -1.13 -20.32 -0.57
N TRP A 75 -1.06 -19.40 -1.54
CA TRP A 75 -0.75 -19.71 -2.93
C TRP A 75 0.77 -19.64 -3.24
N TRP A 76 1.61 -19.35 -2.25
CA TRP A 76 3.07 -19.28 -2.40
C TRP A 76 3.71 -20.60 -1.98
N SER A 77 4.77 -21.00 -2.69
CA SER A 77 5.59 -22.11 -2.24
C SER A 77 6.39 -21.74 -0.98
N GLU A 78 6.65 -22.71 -0.13
CA GLU A 78 7.41 -22.52 1.13
C GLU A 78 8.77 -21.84 0.88
N GLY A 79 9.48 -22.21 -0.18
CA GLY A 79 10.75 -21.59 -0.54
C GLY A 79 10.62 -20.12 -0.93
N THR A 80 9.48 -19.69 -1.47
CA THR A 80 9.21 -18.27 -1.80
C THR A 80 8.89 -17.49 -0.53
N ILE A 81 8.12 -18.08 0.38
CA ILE A 81 7.79 -17.50 1.68
C ILE A 81 9.06 -17.23 2.49
N LEU A 82 9.96 -18.21 2.58
CA LEU A 82 11.23 -18.04 3.31
C LEU A 82 12.09 -16.91 2.71
N LYS A 83 12.16 -16.81 1.38
CA LYS A 83 12.88 -15.72 0.71
C LYS A 83 12.24 -14.36 0.95
N TYR A 84 10.92 -14.30 1.00
CA TYR A 84 10.17 -13.09 1.30
C TYR A 84 10.43 -12.62 2.72
N GLU A 85 10.27 -13.51 3.70
CA GLU A 85 10.52 -13.21 5.12
C GLU A 85 11.94 -12.72 5.35
N ASN A 86 12.94 -13.36 4.73
CA ASN A 86 14.33 -12.89 4.78
C ASN A 86 14.51 -11.45 4.24
N LYS A 87 13.78 -11.06 3.20
CA LYS A 87 13.80 -9.68 2.67
C LYS A 87 13.07 -8.71 3.59
N VAL A 88 11.92 -9.10 4.13
CA VAL A 88 11.16 -8.29 5.10
C VAL A 88 12.02 -7.98 6.32
N GLN A 89 12.77 -8.97 6.84
CA GLN A 89 13.72 -8.76 7.94
C GLN A 89 14.81 -7.73 7.62
N CYS A 90 15.24 -7.61 6.36
CA CYS A 90 16.17 -6.55 5.95
C CYS A 90 15.53 -5.16 6.07
N PHE A 91 14.28 -5.02 5.61
CA PHE A 91 13.53 -3.77 5.70
C PHE A 91 13.22 -3.39 7.15
N ILE A 92 12.79 -4.33 7.99
CA ILE A 92 12.57 -4.11 9.43
C ILE A 92 13.82 -3.49 10.05
N LYS A 93 14.98 -4.13 9.88
CA LYS A 93 16.27 -3.64 10.39
C LYS A 93 16.63 -2.26 9.84
N GLN A 94 16.35 -1.99 8.57
CA GLN A 94 16.59 -0.68 7.97
C GLN A 94 15.77 0.39 8.69
N TYR A 95 14.47 0.17 8.92
CA TYR A 95 13.58 1.16 9.53
C TYR A 95 13.73 1.28 11.06
N GLU A 96 14.12 0.21 11.76
CA GLU A 96 14.50 0.26 13.18
C GLU A 96 15.69 1.19 13.42
N ASN A 97 16.69 1.14 12.53
CA ASN A 97 17.88 2.01 12.64
C ASN A 97 17.61 3.49 12.30
N LEU A 98 16.43 3.82 11.75
CA LEU A 98 16.05 5.19 11.40
C LEU A 98 15.54 6.04 12.57
N ASP A 99 15.52 5.50 13.80
CA ASP A 99 15.13 6.22 15.03
C ASP A 99 15.91 7.53 15.29
N LYS A 100 16.98 7.82 14.53
CA LYS A 100 17.79 9.03 14.68
C LYS A 100 17.57 10.11 13.63
N VAL A 101 16.76 9.89 12.59
CA VAL A 101 16.50 10.89 11.55
C VAL A 101 15.04 11.30 11.61
N ARG A 102 14.82 12.58 11.95
CA ARG A 102 13.52 13.23 12.05
C ARG A 102 12.73 13.02 10.74
N CYS A 103 11.85 12.04 10.75
CA CYS A 103 11.05 11.64 9.59
C CYS A 103 9.91 12.64 9.35
N ASN A 104 10.21 13.73 8.62
CA ASN A 104 9.21 14.72 8.18
C ASN A 104 8.52 14.34 6.85
N PHE A 105 8.75 13.14 6.32
CA PHE A 105 8.05 12.64 5.14
C PHE A 105 6.90 11.72 5.55
N VAL A 106 5.70 11.98 5.01
CA VAL A 106 4.46 11.20 5.20
C VAL A 106 4.68 9.69 5.06
N PHE A 107 5.64 9.29 4.22
CA PHE A 107 6.00 7.89 3.98
C PHE A 107 6.57 7.18 5.21
N CYS A 108 7.39 7.84 6.02
CA CYS A 108 8.07 7.20 7.15
C CYS A 108 7.13 6.95 8.36
N VAL A 109 6.06 7.75 8.50
CA VAL A 109 5.06 7.55 9.55
C VAL A 109 4.13 6.38 9.22
N HIS A 110 3.72 6.20 7.96
CA HIS A 110 2.87 5.07 7.57
C HIS A 110 3.65 3.75 7.46
N PHE A 111 4.90 3.75 6.99
CA PHE A 111 5.68 2.51 6.88
C PHE A 111 6.04 1.90 8.25
N LYS A 112 6.27 2.72 9.29
CA LYS A 112 6.58 2.21 10.63
C LYS A 112 5.42 1.41 11.23
N THR A 113 4.19 1.88 11.13
CA THR A 113 3.01 1.16 11.67
C THR A 113 2.67 -0.12 10.90
N TYR A 114 2.98 -0.20 9.61
CA TYR A 114 2.61 -1.35 8.77
C TYR A 114 3.66 -2.48 8.73
N ILE A 115 4.91 -2.20 9.16
CA ILE A 115 5.97 -3.21 9.23
C ILE A 115 6.04 -3.88 10.62
N THR A 116 5.57 -3.22 11.67
CA THR A 116 5.71 -3.68 13.06
C THR A 116 4.49 -4.39 13.65
N ASP A 117 3.36 -4.46 12.93
CA ASP A 117 2.17 -5.24 13.31
C ASP A 117 2.09 -6.57 12.54
#